data_AF-A0A426QH75-F1
#
_entry.id   AF-A0A426QH75-F1
#
_cell.length_a   1.000
_cell.length_b   1.000
_cell.length_c   1.000
_cell.angle_alpha   90.00
_cell.angle_beta   90.00
_cell.angle_gamma   90.00
#
_symmetry.space_group_name_H-M   'P 1'
#
loop_
_entity.id
_entity.type
_entity.pdbx_description
1 polymer ?
#
loop_
_entity_poly.entity_id
_entity_poly.type
_entity_poly.pdbx_seq_one_letter_code
_entity_poly.pdbx_strand_id
1 'polypeptide(L)'
;MDDFGTGYSSLSYLREFPFTVLKIDRSFVQAITGNNNDFELVKATIAMAHSLGLKVVAEGVETEDQRRILKEQGCDYAQGYLFGRPMSADELFAMIQ
;
A
#
# COMPACT_ATOMS: atom_id res chain seq x y z
N MET A 1 1.44 -10.46 -1.58
CA MET A 1 2.36 -10.44 -0.45
C MET A 1 1.95 -9.33 0.50
N ASP A 2 1.79 -9.66 1.77
CA ASP A 2 1.42 -8.70 2.82
C ASP A 2 2.66 -8.13 3.52
N ASP A 3 2.51 -7.00 4.20
CA ASP A 3 3.51 -6.33 5.05
C ASP A 3 4.89 -6.10 4.40
N PHE A 4 4.92 -5.84 3.07
CA PHE A 4 6.19 -5.66 2.36
C PHE A 4 6.95 -4.43 2.88
N GLY A 5 8.20 -4.66 3.28
CA GLY A 5 9.09 -3.67 3.88
C GLY A 5 9.33 -3.90 5.37
N THR A 6 8.60 -4.80 6.02
CA THR A 6 8.86 -5.20 7.42
C THR A 6 9.44 -6.62 7.50
N GLY A 7 10.37 -6.87 8.44
CA GLY A 7 10.90 -8.22 8.74
C GLY A 7 11.44 -9.01 7.53
N TYR A 8 11.02 -10.27 7.39
CA TYR A 8 11.40 -11.23 6.33
C TYR A 8 10.75 -10.94 4.95
N SER A 9 10.62 -9.67 4.58
CA SER A 9 10.13 -9.24 3.26
C SER A 9 11.12 -9.59 2.15
N SER A 10 11.23 -10.87 1.82
CA SER A 10 12.21 -11.35 0.85
C SER A 10 11.71 -11.21 -0.58
N LEU A 11 12.49 -10.53 -1.42
CA LEU A 11 12.33 -10.55 -2.88
C LEU A 11 12.33 -11.97 -3.45
N SER A 12 12.93 -12.94 -2.76
CA SER A 12 12.88 -14.34 -3.18
C SER A 12 11.44 -14.89 -3.19
N TYR A 13 10.60 -14.51 -2.24
CA TYR A 13 9.21 -14.95 -2.21
C TYR A 13 8.37 -14.34 -3.32
N LEU A 14 8.64 -13.09 -3.70
CA LEU A 14 8.00 -12.48 -4.87
C LEU A 14 8.34 -13.20 -6.18
N ARG A 15 9.49 -13.87 -6.24
CA ARG A 15 9.89 -14.69 -7.40
C ARG A 15 9.37 -16.11 -7.36
N GLU A 16 9.28 -16.72 -6.17
CA GLU A 16 8.94 -18.13 -6.01
C GLU A 16 7.43 -18.38 -6.05
N PHE A 17 6.64 -17.41 -5.60
CA PHE A 17 5.19 -17.54 -5.52
C PHE A 17 4.49 -16.65 -6.55
N PRO A 18 3.38 -17.11 -7.14
CA PRO A 18 2.64 -16.39 -8.16
C PRO A 18 1.75 -15.30 -7.54
N PHE A 19 2.36 -14.36 -6.80
CA PHE A 19 1.63 -13.21 -6.29
C PHE A 19 1.16 -12.33 -7.46
N THR A 20 0.02 -11.68 -7.27
CA THR A 20 -0.52 -10.67 -8.20
C THR A 20 -0.59 -9.28 -7.58
N VAL A 21 -0.48 -9.20 -6.25
CA VAL A 21 -0.59 -7.98 -5.46
C VAL A 21 0.53 -7.93 -4.42
N LEU A 22 1.14 -6.76 -4.26
CA LEU A 22 2.08 -6.42 -3.19
C LEU A 22 1.46 -5.32 -2.32
N LYS A 23 1.39 -5.54 -1.01
CA LYS A 23 0.89 -4.54 -0.05
C LYS A 23 2.07 -3.86 0.64
N ILE A 24 2.08 -2.52 0.64
CA ILE A 24 3.07 -1.69 1.33
C ILE A 24 2.56 -1.45 2.75
N ASP A 25 3.35 -1.84 3.75
CA ASP A 25 2.97 -1.72 5.15
C ASP A 25 2.70 -0.26 5.57
N ARG A 26 1.78 -0.12 6.53
CA ARG A 26 1.33 1.17 7.07
C ARG A 26 2.47 2.01 7.65
N SER A 27 3.53 1.40 8.19
CA SER A 27 4.63 2.15 8.82
C SER A 27 5.33 3.07 7.82
N PHE A 28 5.51 2.62 6.58
CA PHE A 28 6.08 3.44 5.50
C PHE A 28 5.10 4.50 5.01
N VAL A 29 3.82 4.14 4.85
CA VAL A 29 2.77 5.06 4.38
C VAL A 29 2.54 6.21 5.37
N GLN A 30 2.58 5.94 6.68
CA GLN A 30 2.40 6.97 7.70
C GLN A 30 3.52 8.02 7.69
N ALA A 31 4.75 7.64 7.34
CA ALA A 31 5.91 8.54 7.33
C ALA A 31 6.18 9.22 5.97
N ILE A 32 5.43 8.88 4.93
CA ILE A 32 5.67 9.29 3.53
C ILE A 32 5.66 10.81 3.29
N THR A 33 4.98 11.59 4.14
CA THR A 33 4.84 13.05 4.00
C THR A 33 5.98 13.83 4.67
N GLY A 34 6.70 13.22 5.62
CA GLY A 34 7.69 13.90 6.46
C GLY A 34 9.10 13.33 6.39
N ASN A 35 9.26 12.09 5.89
CA ASN A 35 10.55 11.42 5.80
C ASN A 35 10.89 11.08 4.34
N ASN A 36 11.97 11.69 3.83
CA ASN A 36 12.43 11.46 2.47
C ASN A 36 12.84 10.01 2.20
N ASN A 37 13.33 9.29 3.21
CA ASN A 37 13.73 7.89 3.04
C ASN A 37 12.51 6.97 2.84
N ASP A 38 11.44 7.18 3.61
CA ASP A 38 10.20 6.41 3.47
C ASP A 38 9.52 6.72 2.14
N PHE A 39 9.52 8.00 1.73
CA PHE A 39 9.06 8.39 0.40
C PHE A 39 9.80 7.65 -0.73
N GLU A 40 11.14 7.68 -0.74
CA GLU A 40 11.91 6.99 -1.78
C GLU A 40 11.75 5.47 -1.72
N LEU A 41 11.57 4.89 -0.52
CA LEU A 41 11.32 3.44 -0.37
C LEU A 41 9.96 3.04 -0.92
N VAL A 42 8.90 3.80 -0.64
CA VAL A 42 7.56 3.58 -1.20
C VAL A 42 7.60 3.69 -2.72
N LYS A 43 8.22 4.74 -3.25
CA LYS A 43 8.38 4.95 -4.69
C LYS A 43 9.16 3.82 -5.37
N ALA A 44 10.28 3.38 -4.79
CA ALA A 44 11.05 2.25 -5.31
C ALA A 44 10.25 0.95 -5.28
N THR A 45 9.49 0.72 -4.21
CA THR A 45 8.63 -0.46 -4.04
C THR A 45 7.53 -0.50 -5.11
N ILE A 46 6.88 0.63 -5.39
CA ILE A 46 5.85 0.73 -6.44
C ILE A 46 6.46 0.39 -7.81
N ALA A 47 7.58 1.02 -8.16
CA ALA A 47 8.25 0.79 -9.44
C ALA A 47 8.70 -0.68 -9.61
N MET A 48 9.23 -1.28 -8.55
CA MET A 48 9.62 -2.69 -8.55
C MET A 48 8.41 -3.61 -8.74
N ALA A 49 7.33 -3.39 -7.99
CA ALA A 49 6.12 -4.20 -8.08
C ALA A 49 5.54 -4.18 -9.50
N HIS A 50 5.44 -3.00 -10.12
CA HIS A 50 4.98 -2.86 -11.50
C HIS A 50 5.91 -3.56 -12.50
N SER A 51 7.23 -3.49 -12.30
CA SER A 51 8.20 -4.20 -13.14
C SER A 51 8.08 -5.72 -13.05
N LEU A 52 7.56 -6.23 -11.93
CA LEU A 52 7.24 -7.65 -11.72
C LEU A 52 5.82 -8.02 -12.16
N GLY A 53 5.06 -7.08 -12.74
CA GLY A 53 3.67 -7.30 -13.15
C GLY A 53 2.68 -7.37 -11.98
N LEU A 54 3.06 -6.89 -10.80
CA LEU A 54 2.23 -6.87 -9.60
C LEU A 54 1.45 -5.57 -9.49
N LYS A 55 0.25 -5.63 -8.93
CA LYS A 55 -0.50 -4.46 -8.46
C LYS A 55 -0.07 -4.08 -7.05
N VAL A 56 -0.18 -2.80 -6.69
CA VAL A 56 0.23 -2.28 -5.39
C VAL A 56 -0.96 -1.81 -4.57
N VAL A 57 -1.03 -2.22 -3.30
CA VAL A 57 -1.96 -1.68 -2.30
C VAL A 57 -1.15 -0.97 -1.23
N ALA A 58 -1.41 0.31 -0.98
CA ALA A 58 -0.83 1.01 0.17
C ALA A 58 -1.77 0.92 1.39
N GLU A 59 -1.24 0.51 2.54
CA GLU A 59 -2.01 0.37 3.78
C GLU A 59 -1.83 1.54 4.73
N GLY A 60 -2.82 1.81 5.58
CA GLY A 60 -2.73 2.87 6.58
C GLY A 60 -2.81 4.28 6.00
N VAL A 61 -3.52 4.47 4.87
CA VAL A 61 -3.79 5.80 4.31
C VAL A 61 -4.84 6.50 5.16
N GLU A 62 -4.42 7.52 5.90
CA GLU A 62 -5.24 8.25 6.87
C GLU A 62 -5.43 9.73 6.50
N THR A 63 -4.60 10.28 5.61
CA THR A 63 -4.67 11.68 5.19
C THR A 63 -4.73 11.85 3.67
N GLU A 64 -5.33 12.96 3.22
CA GLU A 64 -5.41 13.28 1.79
C GLU A 64 -4.02 13.52 1.17
N ASP A 65 -3.05 14.03 1.94
CA ASP A 65 -1.67 14.21 1.48
C ASP A 65 -0.99 12.86 1.19
N GLN A 66 -1.16 11.87 2.07
CA GLN A 66 -0.67 10.51 1.82
C GLN A 66 -1.28 9.94 0.54
N ARG A 67 -2.62 10.05 0.39
CA ARG A 67 -3.34 9.60 -0.81
C ARG A 67 -2.82 10.28 -2.07
N ARG A 68 -2.64 11.60 -2.04
CA ARG A 68 -2.15 12.38 -3.18
C ARG A 68 -0.76 11.93 -3.60
N ILE A 69 0.18 11.80 -2.65
CA ILE A 69 1.54 11.33 -2.92
C ILE A 69 1.51 9.93 -3.54
N LEU A 70 0.77 8.99 -2.93
CA LEU A 70 0.67 7.62 -3.43
C LEU A 70 0.09 7.56 -4.85
N LYS A 71 -0.92 8.38 -5.14
CA LYS A 71 -1.51 8.50 -6.48
C LYS A 71 -0.51 9.08 -7.49
N GLU A 72 0.26 10.10 -7.11
CA GLU A 72 1.30 10.69 -7.95
C GLU A 72 2.44 9.70 -8.26
N GLN A 73 2.76 8.80 -7.32
CA GLN A 73 3.72 7.72 -7.54
C GLN A 73 3.14 6.52 -8.30
N GLY A 74 1.86 6.55 -8.66
CA GLY A 74 1.21 5.49 -9.45
C GLY A 74 0.76 4.27 -8.64
N CYS A 75 0.60 4.37 -7.32
CA CYS A 75 0.03 3.29 -6.52
C CYS A 75 -1.39 2.92 -7.01
N ASP A 76 -1.67 1.63 -7.21
CA ASP A 76 -2.92 1.18 -7.83
C ASP A 76 -4.13 1.28 -6.88
N TYR A 77 -3.93 0.93 -5.61
CA TYR A 77 -4.98 0.86 -4.60
C TYR A 77 -4.50 1.41 -3.26
N ALA A 78 -5.45 1.88 -2.45
CA ALA A 78 -5.18 2.39 -1.12
C ALA A 78 -6.22 1.89 -0.13
N GLN A 79 -5.77 1.53 1.07
CA GLN A 79 -6.59 1.13 2.20
C GLN A 79 -6.22 1.97 3.42
N GLY A 80 -7.22 2.47 4.15
CA GLY A 80 -7.01 3.13 5.43
C GLY A 80 -8.22 3.95 5.87
N TYR A 81 -8.10 4.56 7.06
CA TYR A 81 -9.21 5.26 7.70
C TYR A 81 -9.67 6.52 6.95
N LEU A 82 -8.88 7.00 5.98
CA LEU A 82 -9.34 8.04 5.06
C LEU A 82 -10.58 7.60 4.26
N PHE A 83 -10.66 6.31 3.91
CA PHE A 83 -11.74 5.75 3.09
C PHE A 83 -12.83 5.11 3.93
N GLY A 84 -12.46 4.47 5.04
CA GLY A 84 -13.39 3.81 5.93
C GLY A 84 -12.67 3.09 7.06
N ARG A 85 -13.30 3.04 8.22
CA ARG A 85 -12.83 2.19 9.33
C ARG A 85 -13.32 0.75 9.13
N PRO A 86 -12.64 -0.25 9.71
CA PRO A 86 -13.19 -1.58 9.84
C PRO A 86 -14.60 -1.50 10.42
N MET A 87 -15.54 -2.14 9.73
CA MET A 87 -16.95 -2.05 10.02
C MET A 87 -17.59 -3.43 9.81
N SER A 88 -18.78 -3.61 10.35
CA SER A 88 -19.57 -4.82 10.12
C SER A 88 -20.00 -4.93 8.66
N ALA A 89 -20.40 -6.14 8.25
CA ALA A 89 -20.93 -6.35 6.90
C ALA A 89 -22.17 -5.48 6.62
N ASP A 90 -23.06 -5.32 7.61
CA ASP A 90 -24.28 -4.52 7.48
C ASP A 90 -23.96 -3.04 7.24
N GLU A 91 -23.00 -2.49 7.99
CA GLU A 91 -22.51 -1.12 7.80
C GLU A 91 -21.85 -0.94 6.43
N LEU A 92 -21.06 -1.93 5.98
CA LEU A 92 -20.45 -1.90 4.65
C LEU A 92 -21.52 -1.89 3.56
N PHE A 93 -22.53 -2.76 3.65
CA PHE A 93 -23.63 -2.80 2.69
C PHE A 93 -24.40 -1.48 2.63
N ALA A 94 -24.61 -0.81 3.76
CA ALA A 94 -25.23 0.51 3.79
C ALA A 94 -24.35 1.61 3.15
N MET A 95 -23.03 1.44 3.17
CA MET A 95 -22.08 2.43 2.63
C MET A 95 -21.89 2.33 1.10
N ILE A 96 -22.06 1.15 0.51
CA ILE A 96 -21.77 0.89 -0.92
C ILE A 96 -23.01 0.76 -1.81
N GLN A 97 -24.21 0.94 -1.26
CA GLN A 97 -25.47 1.06 -2.02
C GLN A 97 -25.63 2.45 -2.63
#